data_AF-A0A5N6SV61-F1
#
_entry.id   AF-A0A5N6SV61-F1
#
_cell.length_a   1.000
_cell.length_b   1.000
_cell.length_c   1.000
_cell.angle_alpha   90.00
_cell.angle_beta   90.00
_cell.angle_gamma   90.00
#
_symmetry.space_group_name_H-M   'P 1'
#
loop_
_entity.id
_entity.type
_entity.pdbx_description
1 polymer ?
#
loop_
_entity_poly.entity_id
_entity_poly.type
_entity_poly.pdbx_seq_one_letter_code
_entity_poly.pdbx_strand_id
1 'polypeptide(L)' 'MQLLPALITALTLCTGVFAQDWHGCAAGFSCQNKEQCRNQRDCQEQAHHNLDKIHCGQANHPVACWAYTN' A
#
# COMPACT_ATOMS: atom_id res chain seq x y z
N MET A 1 -23.79 45.91 14.54
CA MET A 1 -22.66 45.44 13.73
C MET A 1 -21.66 44.83 14.70
N GLN A 2 -21.65 43.50 14.85
CA GLN A 2 -20.70 42.56 14.21
C GLN A 2 -19.32 42.63 14.89
N LEU A 3 -18.67 41.58 15.37
CA LEU A 3 -18.79 40.13 15.22
C LEU A 3 -17.96 39.52 16.37
N LEU A 4 -18.50 38.53 17.08
CA LEU A 4 -17.70 37.67 17.96
C LEU A 4 -16.75 36.82 17.09
N PRO A 5 -15.43 36.80 17.34
CA PRO A 5 -14.56 35.86 16.67
C PRO A 5 -14.85 34.47 17.26
N ALA A 6 -15.69 33.70 16.58
CA ALA A 6 -15.80 32.27 16.80
C ALA A 6 -14.45 31.65 16.44
N LEU A 7 -13.63 31.37 17.46
CA LEU A 7 -12.43 30.55 17.35
C LEU A 7 -12.89 29.13 17.04
N ILE A 8 -12.94 28.82 15.75
CA ILE A 8 -13.14 27.47 15.23
C ILE A 8 -11.83 26.72 15.53
N THR A 9 -11.80 26.00 16.64
CA THR A 9 -10.78 24.98 16.90
C THR A 9 -10.97 23.87 15.87
N ALA A 10 -10.22 23.96 14.76
CA ALA A 10 -10.15 22.92 13.77
C ALA A 10 -9.59 21.65 14.43
N LEU A 11 -10.46 20.63 14.58
CA LEU A 11 -10.07 19.26 14.86
C LEU A 11 -9.19 18.80 13.69
N THR A 12 -7.88 18.85 13.86
CA THR A 12 -6.94 18.11 13.02
C THR A 12 -7.25 16.62 13.23
N LEU A 13 -8.12 16.09 12.36
CA LEU A 13 -8.26 14.67 12.10
C LEU A 13 -6.88 14.19 11.67
N CYS A 14 -6.10 13.68 12.63
CA CYS A 14 -4.98 12.81 12.36
C CYS A 14 -5.57 11.58 11.69
N THR A 15 -5.75 11.65 10.37
CA THR A 15 -6.03 10.49 9.53
C THR A 15 -4.86 9.56 9.75
N GLY A 16 -5.07 8.53 10.59
CA GLY A 16 -4.14 7.45 10.74
C GLY A 16 -3.87 6.92 9.33
N VAL A 17 -2.67 7.20 8.82
CA VAL A 17 -2.18 6.49 7.66
C VAL A 17 -2.07 5.06 8.18
N PHE A 18 -3.01 4.21 7.78
CA PHE A 18 -2.79 2.78 7.93
C PHE A 18 -1.54 2.55 7.09
N ALA A 19 -0.39 2.40 7.76
CA ALA A 19 0.79 1.84 7.16
C ALA A 19 0.37 0.41 6.78
N GLN A 20 -0.24 0.30 5.62
CA GLN A 20 -0.52 -0.99 5.02
C GLN A 20 0.87 -1.57 4.81
N ASP A 21 1.19 -2.67 5.48
CA ASP A 21 2.52 -3.29 5.45
C ASP A 21 2.78 -3.87 4.05
N TRP A 22 3.09 -2.98 3.12
CA TRP A 22 3.45 -3.27 1.75
C TRP A 22 4.94 -3.54 1.68
N HIS A 23 5.29 -4.75 1.29
CA HIS A 23 6.65 -5.17 1.07
C HIS A 23 6.89 -5.40 -0.42
N GLY A 24 7.94 -4.77 -0.96
CA GLY A 24 8.40 -5.06 -2.30
C GLY A 24 8.95 -6.49 -2.37
N CYS A 25 8.54 -7.23 -3.39
CA CYS A 25 9.02 -8.58 -3.68
C CYS A 25 9.37 -8.68 -5.17
N ALA A 26 9.87 -9.84 -5.59
CA ALA A 26 10.43 -10.11 -6.91
C ALA A 26 11.46 -9.04 -7.33
N ALA A 27 12.53 -8.89 -6.55
CA ALA A 27 13.53 -7.85 -6.78
C ALA A 27 14.10 -7.92 -8.22
N GLY A 28 14.04 -6.80 -8.95
CA GLY A 28 14.48 -6.71 -10.34
C GLY A 28 13.49 -7.27 -11.37
N PHE A 29 12.34 -7.77 -10.94
CA PHE A 29 11.27 -8.23 -11.83
C PHE A 29 10.26 -7.11 -12.08
N SER A 30 9.98 -6.84 -13.35
CA SER A 30 8.93 -5.91 -13.76
C SER A 30 7.68 -6.70 -14.15
N CYS A 31 6.60 -6.53 -13.39
CA CYS A 31 5.34 -7.18 -13.64
C CYS A 31 4.46 -6.35 -14.59
N GLN A 32 3.64 -7.05 -15.37
CA GLN A 32 2.54 -6.46 -16.15
C GLN A 32 1.16 -6.81 -15.57
N ASN A 33 1.10 -7.88 -14.78
CA ASN A 33 -0.10 -8.33 -14.09
C ASN A 33 0.29 -8.99 -12.76
N LYS A 34 -0.69 -9.14 -11.86
CA LYS A 34 -0.47 -9.70 -10.51
C LYS A 34 -0.14 -11.19 -10.55
N GLU A 35 -0.59 -11.92 -11.57
CA GLU A 35 -0.33 -13.35 -11.75
C GLU A 35 1.16 -13.63 -11.91
N GLN A 36 1.89 -12.76 -12.62
CA GLN A 36 3.35 -12.82 -12.70
C GLN A 36 4.01 -12.71 -11.33
N CYS A 37 3.54 -11.79 -10.46
CA CYS A 37 4.04 -11.67 -9.09
C CYS A 37 3.64 -12.85 -8.21
N ARG A 38 2.43 -13.40 -8.39
CA ARG A 38 1.95 -14.59 -7.66
C ARG A 38 2.76 -15.84 -7.96
N ASN A 39 3.39 -15.91 -9.14
CA ASN A 39 4.31 -17.00 -9.49
C ASN A 39 5.70 -16.86 -8.87
N GLN A 40 6.01 -15.73 -8.22
CA GLN A 40 7.31 -15.50 -7.59
C GLN A 40 7.33 -16.03 -6.17
N ARG A 41 8.29 -16.90 -5.87
CA ARG A 41 8.36 -17.63 -4.59
C ARG A 41 8.56 -16.68 -3.40
N ASP A 42 9.36 -15.64 -3.58
CA ASP A 42 9.61 -14.64 -2.54
C ASP A 42 8.36 -13.80 -2.25
N CYS A 43 7.57 -13.44 -3.26
CA CYS A 43 6.27 -12.80 -3.06
C CYS A 43 5.28 -13.72 -2.31
N GLN A 44 5.29 -15.02 -2.60
CA GLN A 44 4.46 -15.99 -1.88
C GLN A 44 4.89 -16.11 -0.42
N GLU A 45 6.19 -16.22 -0.15
CA GLU A 45 6.75 -16.29 1.21
C GLU A 45 6.39 -15.02 2.00
N GLN A 46 6.56 -13.84 1.41
CA GLN A 46 6.21 -12.56 2.02
C GLN A 46 4.72 -12.45 2.32
N ALA A 47 3.87 -12.94 1.42
CA ALA A 47 2.41 -12.92 1.57
C ALA A 47 1.86 -14.05 2.47
N HIS A 48 2.72 -14.81 3.16
CA HIS A 48 2.33 -16.01 3.92
C HIS A 48 1.49 -17.01 3.09
N HIS A 49 1.88 -17.18 1.82
CA HIS A 49 1.19 -17.97 0.79
C HIS A 49 -0.23 -17.51 0.44
N ASN A 50 -0.66 -16.33 0.89
CA ASN A 50 -1.94 -15.74 0.49
C ASN A 50 -1.78 -14.93 -0.80
N LEU A 51 -2.13 -15.54 -1.94
CA LEU A 51 -1.98 -14.92 -3.26
C LEU A 51 -2.83 -13.66 -3.47
N ASP A 52 -3.90 -13.47 -2.68
CA ASP A 52 -4.74 -12.27 -2.74
C ASP A 52 -4.08 -11.05 -2.12
N LYS A 53 -3.02 -11.25 -1.32
CA LYS A 53 -2.17 -10.19 -0.80
C LYS A 53 -1.06 -9.77 -1.77
N ILE A 54 -0.95 -10.39 -2.94
CA ILE A 54 0.10 -10.10 -3.94
C ILE A 54 -0.47 -9.26 -5.08
N HIS A 55 0.19 -8.14 -5.34
CA HIS A 55 -0.21 -7.15 -6.33
C HIS A 55 0.94 -6.79 -7.27
N CYS A 56 0.57 -6.37 -8.47
CA CYS A 56 1.48 -5.76 -9.42
C CYS A 56 1.16 -4.26 -9.49
N GLY A 57 2.17 -3.44 -9.25
CA GLY A 57 2.06 -1.99 -9.32
C GLY A 57 1.57 -1.33 -8.04
N GLN A 58 2.14 -0.17 -7.75
CA GLN A 58 1.73 0.77 -6.70
C GLN A 58 1.92 2.20 -7.23
N ALA A 59 1.36 3.21 -6.55
CA ALA A 59 1.30 4.60 -7.03
C ALA A 59 2.64 5.16 -7.52
N ASN A 60 3.76 4.79 -6.91
CA ASN A 60 5.11 5.25 -7.30
C ASN A 60 5.94 4.19 -8.06
N HIS A 61 5.48 2.95 -8.11
CA HIS A 61 6.18 1.82 -8.71
C HIS A 61 5.20 0.93 -9.47
N PRO A 62 4.75 1.35 -10.67
CA PRO A 62 3.62 0.74 -11.38
C PRO A 62 3.91 -0.66 -11.94
N VAL A 63 5.19 -1.03 -12.04
CA VAL A 63 5.64 -2.33 -12.56
C VAL A 63 6.35 -3.18 -11.51
N ALA A 64 6.36 -2.78 -10.23
CA ALA A 64 6.97 -3.58 -9.17
C ALA A 64 5.96 -4.55 -8.55
N CYS A 65 6.44 -5.71 -8.09
CA CYS A 65 5.64 -6.63 -7.30
C CYS A 65 5.60 -6.20 -5.83
N TRP A 66 4.41 -6.28 -5.25
CA TRP A 66 4.16 -5.91 -3.85
C TRP A 66 3.36 -7.01 -3.16
N ALA A 67 3.71 -7.31 -1.92
CA ALA A 67 3.00 -8.22 -1.04
C ALA A 67 2.52 -7.46 0.21
N TYR A 68 1.28 -7.70 0.61
CA TYR A 68 0.71 -7.20 1.85
C TYR A 68 0.91 -8.22 2.97
N THR A 69 1.44 -7.81 4.13
CA THR A 69 1.83 -8.76 5.21
C THR A 69 0.96 -8.69 6.46
N ASN A 70 0.02 -7.74 6.54
CA ASN A 70 -0.92 -7.62 7.65
C ASN A 70 -2.16 -8.49 7.43
#